data_AF-A0A2N6A6G9-F1
#
_entry.id   AF-A0A2N6A6G9-F1
#
_cell.length_a   1.000
_cell.length_b   1.000
_cell.length_c   1.000
_cell.angle_alpha   90.00
_cell.angle_beta   90.00
_cell.angle_gamma   90.00
#
_symmetry.space_group_name_H-M   'P 1'
#
loop_
_entity.id
_entity.type
_entity.pdbx_description
1 polymer ?
#
loop_
_entity_poly.entity_id
_entity_poly.type
_entity_poly.pdbx_seq_one_letter_code
_entity_poly.pdbx_strand_id
1 'polypeptide(L)'
;MSDWVGKWNYKPKFIGDFDQDTMERFKVAQMQELFNVRTIQRTAFLNDILDKVIYFANEVLDDLLFPRIDISKEQFCLLTKKEFDEKVAMRDSDAGKCHTGFVYVMVNKDIVRFIHDLTHEISHLVSFYCLIIKKLSPCKQSVSNQQGYTINCRNGRHYFGGLDEATTELFARRIRKKIVDQTDLLSFEEWNKLCSFFVYIRNVSLLITLLTTYIESDISDKLLFKSYIDGSSDFLKAVERVLPGANKHLMTLEGDTMDVGVIAYRMGGKRLESAFKKELSYFFP
;
A
#
# COMPACT_ATOMS: atom_id res chain seq x y z
N MET A 1 20.64 19.79 12.09
CA MET A 1 20.34 18.35 12.10
C MET A 1 18.84 18.26 12.19
N SER A 2 18.16 17.73 11.18
CA SER A 2 16.70 17.51 11.21
C SER A 2 16.39 16.43 12.23
N ASP A 3 15.42 16.67 13.10
CA ASP A 3 15.01 15.75 14.15
C ASP A 3 14.43 14.46 13.54
N TRP A 4 14.99 13.32 13.95
CA TRP A 4 14.56 11.99 13.53
C TRP A 4 13.28 11.60 14.28
N VAL A 5 12.21 11.29 13.55
CA VAL A 5 10.91 10.90 14.14
C VAL A 5 10.83 9.38 14.30
N GLY A 6 10.15 8.93 15.36
CA GLY A 6 10.09 7.53 15.81
C GLY A 6 9.50 6.51 14.82
N LYS A 7 10.06 5.30 14.94
CA LYS A 7 9.65 3.93 14.53
C LYS A 7 8.53 3.77 13.50
N TRP A 8 8.88 3.82 12.22
CA TRP A 8 8.10 3.13 11.18
C TRP A 8 8.36 1.62 11.18
N ASN A 9 7.36 0.82 10.79
CA ASN A 9 7.38 -0.64 10.67
C ASN A 9 8.31 -1.11 9.55
N TYR A 10 9.61 -0.90 9.71
CA TYR A 10 10.59 -1.61 8.92
C TYR A 10 11.40 -2.59 9.76
N LYS A 11 11.53 -3.80 9.24
CA LYS A 11 12.28 -4.87 9.88
C LYS A 11 13.56 -5.10 9.09
N PRO A 12 14.73 -4.60 9.51
CA PRO A 12 15.96 -4.83 8.78
C PRO A 12 16.27 -6.34 8.73
N LYS A 13 16.65 -6.83 7.56
CA LYS A 13 17.07 -8.22 7.33
C LYS A 13 18.56 -8.24 6.98
N PHE A 14 19.35 -8.80 7.88
CA PHE A 14 20.79 -8.93 7.71
C PHE A 14 21.14 -10.24 7.01
N ILE A 15 22.01 -10.16 6.00
CA ILE A 15 22.55 -11.33 5.29
C ILE A 15 24.08 -11.26 5.36
N GLY A 16 24.66 -12.18 6.13
CA GLY A 16 26.08 -12.20 6.50
C GLY A 16 26.30 -11.81 7.97
N ASP A 17 27.55 -11.88 8.41
CA ASP A 17 27.90 -11.61 9.81
C ASP A 17 28.13 -10.11 10.04
N PHE A 18 27.23 -9.50 10.80
CA PHE A 18 27.31 -8.10 11.23
C PHE A 18 27.61 -8.04 12.73
N ASP A 19 28.41 -7.06 13.15
CA ASP A 19 28.55 -6.73 14.56
C ASP A 19 27.24 -6.12 15.12
N GLN A 20 27.09 -6.22 16.45
CA GLN A 20 25.89 -5.77 17.14
C GLN A 20 25.65 -4.26 16.95
N ASP A 21 26.71 -3.45 16.96
CA ASP A 21 26.61 -2.00 16.78
C ASP A 21 26.02 -1.64 15.41
N THR A 22 26.47 -2.30 14.35
CA THR A 22 25.92 -2.14 13.01
C THR A 22 24.46 -2.59 12.96
N MET A 23 24.12 -3.71 13.59
CA MET A 23 22.73 -4.16 13.64
C MET A 23 21.82 -3.17 14.37
N GLU A 24 22.25 -2.62 15.51
CA GLU A 24 21.48 -1.63 16.27
C GLU A 24 21.28 -0.32 15.49
N ARG A 25 22.30 0.13 14.75
CA ARG A 25 22.20 1.31 13.88
C ARG A 25 21.08 1.19 12.84
N PHE A 26 20.86 0.00 12.30
CA PHE A 26 19.80 -0.24 11.32
C PHE A 26 18.44 -0.53 11.95
N LYS A 27 18.37 -0.88 13.24
CA LYS A 27 17.10 -1.06 13.97
C LYS A 27 16.42 0.24 14.36
N VAL A 28 17.19 1.33 14.49
CA VAL A 28 16.64 2.66 14.70
C VAL A 28 16.04 3.14 13.39
N ALA A 29 14.73 3.38 13.36
CA ALA A 29 14.07 3.79 12.14
C ALA A 29 14.63 5.10 11.57
N GLN A 30 15.38 5.03 10.47
CA GLN A 30 15.90 6.23 9.80
C GLN A 30 14.93 6.63 8.69
N MET A 31 13.96 7.47 9.03
CA MET A 31 13.13 8.14 8.05
C MET A 31 13.84 9.40 7.58
N GLN A 32 13.97 9.55 6.27
CA GLN A 32 14.47 10.78 5.66
C GLN A 32 13.34 11.40 4.84
N GLU A 33 13.01 12.64 5.17
CA GLU A 33 12.15 13.47 4.32
C GLU A 33 12.97 13.88 3.10
N LEU A 34 12.48 13.55 1.90
CA LEU A 34 13.24 13.68 0.65
C LEU A 34 12.83 14.87 -0.21
N PHE A 35 11.60 15.36 -0.06
CA PHE A 35 11.02 16.33 -0.98
C PHE A 35 11.18 17.77 -0.48
N ASN A 36 11.69 17.98 0.73
CA ASN A 36 11.91 19.29 1.37
C ASN A 36 10.67 20.18 1.23
N VAL A 37 9.53 19.65 1.66
CA VAL A 37 8.21 20.26 1.48
C VAL A 37 7.85 21.19 2.63
N ARG A 38 7.04 22.20 2.32
CA ARG A 38 6.40 23.06 3.30
C ARG A 38 5.00 22.52 3.61
N THR A 39 4.87 21.88 4.76
CA THR A 39 3.57 21.42 5.26
C THR A 39 2.69 22.61 5.66
N ILE A 40 1.40 22.52 5.38
CA ILE A 40 0.43 23.50 5.87
C ILE A 40 0.30 23.38 7.39
N GLN A 41 -0.09 24.47 8.05
CA GLN A 41 -0.45 24.42 9.46
C GLN A 41 -1.70 23.56 9.65
N ARG A 42 -1.60 22.53 10.48
CA ARG A 42 -2.72 21.62 10.74
C ARG A 42 -3.73 22.31 11.66
N THR A 43 -4.97 22.36 11.21
CA THR A 43 -6.10 22.78 12.05
C THR A 43 -6.50 21.65 13.01
N ALA A 44 -7.31 21.95 14.03
CA ALA A 44 -7.87 20.92 14.90
C ALA A 44 -8.64 19.84 14.10
N PHE A 45 -9.38 20.26 13.08
CA PHE A 45 -10.10 19.37 12.17
C PHE A 45 -9.17 18.43 11.37
N LEU A 46 -8.07 18.94 10.81
CA LEU A 46 -7.11 18.10 10.09
C LEU A 46 -6.40 17.10 11.02
N ASN A 47 -6.09 17.51 12.25
CA ASN A 47 -5.52 16.60 13.25
C ASN A 47 -6.51 15.49 13.63
N ASP A 48 -7.79 15.82 13.80
CA ASP A 48 -8.83 14.84 14.11
C ASP A 48 -9.02 13.81 12.98
N ILE A 49 -8.95 14.23 11.71
CA ILE A 49 -8.95 13.31 10.57
C ILE A 49 -7.75 12.37 10.61
N LEU A 50 -6.54 12.90 10.84
CA LEU A 50 -5.33 12.08 10.93
C LEU A 50 -5.42 11.07 12.07
N ASP A 51 -5.87 11.49 13.25
CA ASP A 51 -6.05 10.63 14.41
C ASP A 51 -7.02 9.47 14.11
N LYS A 52 -8.16 9.77 13.48
CA LYS A 52 -9.14 8.76 13.05
C LYS A 52 -8.58 7.82 12.00
N VAL A 53 -7.89 8.33 10.98
CA VAL A 53 -7.31 7.48 9.92
C VAL A 53 -6.24 6.54 10.48
N ILE A 54 -5.35 7.03 11.35
CA ILE A 54 -4.32 6.21 12.02
C ILE A 54 -4.96 5.16 12.93
N TYR A 55 -5.98 5.57 13.70
CA TYR A 55 -6.74 4.66 14.57
C TYR A 55 -7.37 3.53 13.77
N PHE A 56 -8.14 3.85 12.72
CA PHE A 56 -8.83 2.84 11.92
C PHE A 56 -7.89 2.00 11.07
N ALA A 57 -6.75 2.52 10.61
CA ALA A 57 -5.71 1.70 9.98
C ALA A 57 -5.22 0.59 10.92
N ASN A 58 -5.01 0.91 12.20
CA ASN A 58 -4.64 -0.07 13.22
C ASN A 58 -5.79 -1.01 13.60
N GLU A 59 -7.04 -0.55 13.62
CA GLU A 59 -8.17 -1.47 13.80
C GLU A 59 -8.29 -2.47 12.64
N VAL A 60 -8.03 -2.06 11.40
CA VAL A 60 -8.02 -2.99 10.26
C VAL A 60 -6.90 -4.03 10.41
N LEU A 61 -5.75 -3.65 10.95
CA LEU A 61 -4.68 -4.60 11.30
C LEU A 61 -5.15 -5.60 12.36
N ASP A 62 -5.82 -5.13 13.41
CA ASP A 62 -6.36 -5.99 14.48
C ASP A 62 -7.40 -6.98 13.93
N ASP A 63 -8.32 -6.52 13.07
CA ASP A 63 -9.34 -7.37 12.41
C ASP A 63 -8.68 -8.47 11.55
N LEU A 64 -7.51 -8.16 10.98
CA LEU A 64 -6.70 -9.06 10.19
C LEU A 64 -5.70 -9.90 11.02
N LEU A 65 -5.67 -9.73 12.34
CA LEU A 65 -4.77 -10.40 13.29
C LEU A 65 -3.28 -10.07 13.09
N PHE A 66 -2.97 -8.85 12.65
CA PHE A 66 -1.60 -8.35 12.56
C PHE A 66 -1.25 -7.43 13.73
N PRO A 67 0.03 -7.32 14.10
CA PRO A 67 0.48 -6.34 15.07
C PRO A 67 0.19 -4.92 14.59
N ARG A 68 -0.23 -4.07 15.53
CA ARG A 68 -0.35 -2.63 15.31
C ARG A 68 0.99 -2.01 14.91
N ILE A 69 0.90 -0.94 14.11
CA ILE A 69 2.04 -0.13 13.68
C ILE A 69 1.96 1.21 14.40
N ASP A 70 3.11 1.62 14.96
CA ASP A 70 3.29 2.96 15.52
C ASP A 70 3.42 3.96 14.36
N ILE A 71 2.34 4.66 14.04
CA ILE A 71 2.30 5.68 13.01
C ILE A 71 2.15 7.04 13.69
N SER A 72 3.16 7.88 13.57
CA SER A 72 3.14 9.25 14.07
C SER A 72 2.47 10.18 13.07
N LYS A 73 1.70 11.16 13.57
CA LYS A 73 1.18 12.26 12.76
C LYS A 73 2.30 13.04 12.05
N GLU A 74 3.53 12.98 12.56
CA GLU A 74 4.65 13.75 12.01
C GLU A 74 5.17 13.16 10.71
N GLN A 75 4.75 11.93 10.38
CA GLN A 75 4.96 11.31 9.08
C GLN A 75 4.06 11.90 7.98
N PHE A 76 3.03 12.68 8.33
CA PHE A 76 2.06 13.22 7.36
C PHE A 76 2.38 14.66 6.96
N CYS A 77 2.88 14.80 5.74
CA CYS A 77 3.09 16.08 5.08
C CYS A 77 1.80 16.50 4.35
N LEU A 78 0.98 17.31 5.00
CA LEU A 78 -0.22 17.89 4.38
C LEU A 78 0.18 19.12 3.55
N LEU A 79 -0.06 19.08 2.24
CA LEU A 79 0.49 20.06 1.29
C LEU A 79 -0.61 20.87 0.60
N THR A 80 -0.27 22.09 0.20
CA THR A 80 -1.09 22.81 -0.80
C THR A 80 -0.92 22.15 -2.17
N LYS A 81 -1.87 22.36 -3.08
CA LYS A 81 -1.75 21.88 -4.47
C LYS A 81 -0.42 22.28 -5.11
N LYS A 82 -0.09 23.57 -5.03
CA LYS A 82 1.17 24.11 -5.60
C LYS A 82 2.40 23.38 -5.06
N GLU A 83 2.48 23.22 -3.75
CA GLU A 83 3.63 22.55 -3.10
C GLU A 83 3.72 21.07 -3.51
N PHE A 84 2.57 20.39 -3.62
CA PHE A 84 2.52 18.99 -4.05
C PHE A 84 2.96 18.83 -5.51
N ASP A 85 2.39 19.64 -6.41
CA ASP A 85 2.69 19.62 -7.85
C ASP A 85 4.16 19.94 -8.14
N GLU A 86 4.74 20.93 -7.43
CA GLU A 86 6.12 21.39 -7.67
C GLU A 86 7.20 20.43 -7.12
N LYS A 87 6.89 19.67 -6.05
CA LYS A 87 7.93 18.93 -5.31
C LYS A 87 7.71 17.42 -5.20
N VAL A 88 6.47 16.95 -5.28
CA VAL A 88 6.12 15.56 -4.92
C VAL A 88 5.54 14.79 -6.11
N ALA A 89 4.62 15.43 -6.84
CA ALA A 89 3.90 14.83 -7.97
C ALA A 89 4.87 14.34 -9.04
N MET A 90 4.61 13.16 -9.59
CA MET A 90 5.30 12.64 -10.77
C MET A 90 4.39 12.67 -12.00
N ARG A 91 3.07 12.77 -11.77
CA ARG A 91 2.03 12.86 -12.80
C ARG A 91 0.99 13.88 -12.35
N ASP A 92 0.32 14.52 -13.31
CA ASP A 92 -0.74 15.50 -13.04
C ASP A 92 -1.96 14.91 -12.30
N SER A 93 -2.11 13.58 -12.34
CA SER A 93 -3.18 12.85 -11.65
C SER A 93 -2.86 12.52 -10.19
N ASP A 94 -1.61 12.70 -9.76
CA ASP A 94 -1.18 12.34 -8.41
C ASP A 94 -1.84 13.29 -7.39
N ALA A 95 -2.36 12.74 -6.31
CA ALA A 95 -2.94 13.52 -5.21
C ALA A 95 -2.42 13.11 -3.82
N GLY A 96 -1.64 12.03 -3.79
CA GLY A 96 -0.96 11.50 -2.63
C GLY A 96 0.34 10.82 -3.05
N LYS A 97 1.25 10.62 -2.08
CA LYS A 97 2.45 9.81 -2.24
C LYS A 97 2.94 9.31 -0.90
N CYS A 98 3.27 8.03 -0.82
CA CYS A 98 4.00 7.44 0.29
C CYS A 98 5.46 7.20 -0.12
N HIS A 99 6.40 7.71 0.67
CA HIS A 99 7.81 7.48 0.42
C HIS A 99 8.64 7.54 1.70
N THR A 100 9.55 6.56 1.87
CA THR A 100 10.52 6.51 2.99
C THR A 100 9.91 6.73 4.38
N GLY A 101 8.69 6.21 4.60
CA GLY A 101 7.98 6.32 5.87
C GLY A 101 7.20 7.64 6.04
N PHE A 102 7.16 8.50 5.04
CA PHE A 102 6.35 9.72 5.00
C PHE A 102 5.18 9.60 4.03
N VAL A 103 4.06 10.21 4.39
CA VAL A 103 2.85 10.35 3.59
C VAL A 103 2.68 11.81 3.21
N TYR A 104 2.72 12.10 1.92
CA TYR A 104 2.52 13.42 1.35
C TYR A 104 1.15 13.45 0.70
N VAL A 105 0.25 14.31 1.16
CA VAL A 105 -1.12 14.37 0.63
C VAL A 105 -1.50 15.82 0.37
N MET A 106 -2.04 16.06 -0.82
CA MET A 106 -2.61 17.36 -1.16
C MET A 106 -3.91 17.56 -0.38
N VAL A 107 -4.00 18.65 0.39
CA VAL A 107 -5.25 19.03 1.04
C VAL A 107 -6.18 19.62 -0.01
N ASN A 108 -7.18 18.83 -0.39
CA ASN A 108 -8.20 19.21 -1.35
C ASN A 108 -9.31 20.03 -0.66
N LYS A 109 -9.99 20.90 -1.42
CA LYS A 109 -11.22 21.55 -0.94
C LYS A 109 -12.35 20.54 -0.72
N ASP A 110 -12.32 19.44 -1.45
CA ASP A 110 -13.21 18.31 -1.28
C ASP A 110 -12.68 17.37 -0.18
N ILE A 111 -13.35 17.37 0.97
CA ILE A 111 -12.99 16.54 2.12
C ILE A 111 -13.03 15.04 1.81
N VAL A 112 -13.96 14.61 0.95
CA VAL A 112 -14.10 13.22 0.54
C VAL A 112 -12.84 12.78 -0.20
N ARG A 113 -12.38 13.61 -1.14
CA ARG A 113 -11.17 13.33 -1.89
C ARG A 113 -9.94 13.32 -0.99
N PHE A 114 -9.86 14.25 -0.04
CA PHE A 114 -8.76 14.28 0.92
C PHE A 114 -8.69 13.01 1.78
N ILE A 115 -9.81 12.54 2.35
CA ILE A 115 -9.86 11.29 3.12
C ILE A 115 -9.54 10.09 2.23
N HIS A 116 -10.04 10.07 1.00
CA HIS A 116 -9.72 9.04 0.04
C HIS A 116 -8.20 8.92 -0.19
N ASP A 117 -7.54 10.03 -0.54
CA ASP A 117 -6.12 10.04 -0.85
C ASP A 117 -5.30 9.71 0.41
N LEU A 118 -5.67 10.26 1.56
CA LEU A 118 -5.01 9.99 2.84
C LEU A 118 -5.10 8.52 3.26
N THR A 119 -6.27 7.88 3.12
CA THR A 119 -6.46 6.47 3.45
C THR A 119 -5.73 5.53 2.47
N HIS A 120 -5.58 5.94 1.21
CA HIS A 120 -4.77 5.22 0.24
C HIS A 120 -3.28 5.28 0.62
N GLU A 121 -2.75 6.48 0.87
CA GLU A 121 -1.32 6.64 1.17
C GLU A 121 -0.88 6.05 2.51
N ILE A 122 -1.71 6.14 3.56
CA ILE A 122 -1.40 5.45 4.83
C ILE A 122 -1.36 3.93 4.64
N SER A 123 -2.14 3.38 3.70
CA SER A 123 -2.13 1.93 3.43
C SER A 123 -0.76 1.49 2.89
N HIS A 124 -0.09 2.32 2.07
CA HIS A 124 1.30 2.04 1.68
C HIS A 124 2.29 2.05 2.86
N LEU A 125 2.03 2.79 3.96
CA LEU A 125 2.86 2.68 5.17
C LEU A 125 2.67 1.34 5.89
N VAL A 126 1.53 0.70 5.70
CA VAL A 126 1.19 -0.62 6.25
C VAL A 126 1.78 -1.75 5.40
N SER A 127 1.91 -1.54 4.08
CA SER A 127 2.67 -2.45 3.21
C SER A 127 4.06 -2.67 3.81
N PHE A 128 4.48 -3.94 3.87
CA PHE A 128 5.77 -4.31 4.45
C PHE A 128 6.87 -3.50 3.83
N TYR A 129 7.68 -2.85 4.64
CA TYR A 129 8.94 -2.29 4.17
C TYR A 129 10.09 -2.93 4.94
N CYS A 130 11.04 -3.54 4.24
CA CYS A 130 12.24 -4.10 4.86
C CYS A 130 13.50 -3.54 4.22
N LEU A 131 14.48 -3.20 5.05
CA LEU A 131 15.83 -2.94 4.59
C LEU A 131 16.61 -4.25 4.61
N ILE A 132 16.87 -4.81 3.43
CA ILE A 132 17.78 -5.94 3.28
C ILE A 132 19.20 -5.38 3.24
N ILE A 133 20.01 -5.78 4.22
CA ILE A 133 21.39 -5.34 4.37
C ILE A 133 22.30 -6.56 4.14
N LYS A 134 23.05 -6.53 3.04
CA LYS A 134 23.95 -7.61 2.64
C LYS A 134 25.40 -7.20 2.85
N LYS A 135 26.17 -8.01 3.58
CA LYS A 135 27.62 -7.80 3.71
C LYS A 135 28.29 -8.28 2.43
N LEU A 136 28.98 -7.38 1.73
CA LEU A 136 29.73 -7.69 0.50
C LEU A 136 31.21 -7.96 0.80
N SER A 137 31.76 -7.24 1.79
CA SER A 137 33.11 -7.42 2.31
C SER A 137 33.18 -6.83 3.73
N PRO A 138 34.30 -6.96 4.48
CA PRO A 138 34.44 -6.37 5.80
C PRO A 138 34.11 -4.86 5.88
N CYS A 139 34.29 -4.13 4.77
CA CYS A 139 34.08 -2.67 4.71
C CYS A 139 32.97 -2.25 3.74
N LYS A 140 32.28 -3.20 3.11
CA LYS A 140 31.28 -2.88 2.07
C LYS A 140 29.97 -3.61 2.34
N GLN A 141 28.88 -2.85 2.29
CA GLN A 141 27.52 -3.35 2.42
C GLN A 141 26.65 -2.86 1.26
N SER A 142 25.64 -3.65 0.90
CA SER A 142 24.54 -3.21 0.04
C SER A 142 23.27 -3.12 0.87
N VAL A 143 22.55 -2.01 0.73
CA VAL A 143 21.22 -1.81 1.33
C VAL A 143 20.20 -1.79 0.21
N SER A 144 19.15 -2.59 0.33
CA SER A 144 18.05 -2.61 -0.63
C SER A 144 16.71 -2.73 0.07
N ASN A 145 15.71 -2.03 -0.46
CA ASN A 145 14.38 -1.95 0.12
C ASN A 145 13.57 -3.17 -0.35
N GLN A 146 12.65 -3.70 0.44
CA GLN A 146 11.68 -4.71 0.01
C GLN A 146 10.29 -4.23 0.42
N GLN A 147 9.40 -4.06 -0.56
CA GLN A 147 8.00 -3.73 -0.33
C GLN A 147 7.13 -5.00 -0.31
N GLY A 148 5.87 -4.88 0.14
CA GLY A 148 4.83 -5.87 -0.11
C GLY A 148 4.85 -6.34 -1.57
N TYR A 149 4.62 -7.65 -1.77
CA TYR A 149 4.69 -8.28 -3.10
C TYR A 149 5.96 -8.03 -3.93
N THR A 150 7.09 -7.70 -3.29
CA THR A 150 8.40 -7.79 -3.92
C THR A 150 8.98 -9.19 -3.69
N ILE A 151 9.33 -9.92 -4.75
CA ILE A 151 10.07 -11.19 -4.67
C ILE A 151 11.52 -10.99 -5.11
N ASN A 152 12.48 -11.32 -4.24
CA ASN A 152 13.88 -11.46 -4.63
C ASN A 152 14.14 -12.88 -5.14
N CYS A 153 14.59 -13.02 -6.39
CA CYS A 153 14.97 -14.30 -6.99
C CYS A 153 16.42 -14.29 -7.49
N ARG A 154 16.94 -15.44 -7.93
CA ARG A 154 18.33 -15.55 -8.43
C ARG A 154 18.63 -14.61 -9.61
N ASN A 155 17.62 -14.31 -10.43
CA ASN A 155 17.76 -13.51 -11.64
C ASN A 155 17.39 -12.02 -11.45
N GLY A 156 17.16 -11.60 -10.20
CA GLY A 156 16.84 -10.21 -9.88
C GLY A 156 15.65 -10.06 -8.96
N ARG A 157 15.18 -8.82 -8.85
CA ARG A 157 14.02 -8.45 -8.05
C ARG A 157 12.81 -8.36 -8.97
N HIS A 158 11.75 -9.09 -8.63
CA HIS A 158 10.45 -8.99 -9.28
C HIS A 158 9.53 -8.15 -8.41
N TYR A 159 8.94 -7.12 -9.01
CA TYR A 159 7.98 -6.24 -8.37
C TYR A 159 6.59 -6.48 -8.98
N PHE A 160 5.58 -6.61 -8.13
CA PHE A 160 4.19 -6.82 -8.54
C PHE A 160 3.39 -5.54 -8.25
N GLY A 161 3.79 -4.42 -8.85
CA GLY A 161 3.27 -3.10 -8.51
C GLY A 161 1.75 -2.99 -8.59
N GLY A 162 1.14 -3.51 -9.65
CA GLY A 162 -0.32 -3.48 -9.77
C GLY A 162 -1.08 -4.29 -8.72
N LEU A 163 -0.45 -5.32 -8.16
CA LEU A 163 -1.01 -6.11 -7.05
C LEU A 163 -0.84 -5.39 -5.71
N ASP A 164 0.30 -4.72 -5.51
CA ASP A 164 0.53 -3.84 -4.35
C ASP A 164 -0.53 -2.73 -4.32
N GLU A 165 -0.70 -1.98 -5.41
CA GLU A 165 -1.70 -0.92 -5.53
C GLU A 165 -3.14 -1.41 -5.31
N ALA A 166 -3.51 -2.57 -5.87
CA ALA A 166 -4.83 -3.15 -5.66
C ALA A 166 -5.05 -3.56 -4.20
N THR A 167 -4.02 -4.10 -3.54
CA THR A 167 -4.11 -4.48 -2.12
C THR A 167 -4.13 -3.27 -1.21
N THR A 168 -3.33 -2.24 -1.52
CA THR A 168 -3.36 -0.92 -0.88
C THR A 168 -4.77 -0.34 -0.92
N GLU A 169 -5.41 -0.34 -2.09
CA GLU A 169 -6.77 0.17 -2.23
C GLU A 169 -7.80 -0.67 -1.46
N LEU A 170 -7.69 -2.01 -1.47
CA LEU A 170 -8.56 -2.86 -0.66
C LEU A 170 -8.40 -2.61 0.85
N PHE A 171 -7.18 -2.36 1.33
CA PHE A 171 -6.92 -1.98 2.72
C PHE A 171 -7.54 -0.60 3.03
N ALA A 172 -7.27 0.39 2.18
CA ALA A 172 -7.77 1.75 2.31
C ALA A 172 -9.30 1.80 2.38
N ARG A 173 -9.99 0.99 1.58
CA ARG A 173 -11.45 0.85 1.63
C ARG A 173 -11.97 0.36 2.98
N ARG A 174 -11.25 -0.52 3.67
CA ARG A 174 -11.64 -0.97 5.02
C ARG A 174 -11.51 0.15 6.03
N ILE A 175 -10.45 0.97 5.92
CA ILE A 175 -10.29 2.18 6.74
C ILE A 175 -11.46 3.13 6.49
N ARG A 176 -11.76 3.44 5.22
CA ARG A 176 -12.87 4.32 4.82
C ARG A 176 -14.22 3.80 5.34
N LYS A 177 -14.46 2.49 5.25
CA LYS A 177 -15.67 1.88 5.79
C LYS A 177 -15.80 2.10 7.30
N LYS A 178 -14.73 1.92 8.08
CA LYS A 178 -14.76 2.18 9.52
C LYS A 178 -14.98 3.66 9.85
N ILE A 179 -14.35 4.57 9.12
CA ILE A 179 -14.58 6.02 9.26
C ILE A 179 -16.07 6.33 9.08
N VAL A 180 -16.68 5.81 8.02
CA VAL A 180 -18.11 5.99 7.74
C VAL A 180 -18.98 5.37 8.83
N ASP A 181 -18.71 4.12 9.21
CA ASP A 181 -19.57 3.36 10.11
C ASP A 181 -19.50 3.88 11.56
N GLN A 182 -18.42 4.57 11.95
CA GLN A 182 -18.10 4.87 13.35
C GLN A 182 -17.85 6.36 13.64
N THR A 183 -18.00 7.26 12.66
CA THR A 183 -17.77 8.69 12.86
C THR A 183 -18.82 9.55 12.19
N ASP A 184 -18.93 10.80 12.63
CA ASP A 184 -19.76 11.86 12.06
C ASP A 184 -18.95 12.81 11.16
N LEU A 185 -17.75 12.40 10.70
CA LEU A 185 -16.87 13.23 9.88
C LEU A 185 -17.48 13.63 8.54
N LEU A 186 -18.37 12.81 7.98
CA LEU A 186 -18.92 12.97 6.64
C LEU A 186 -20.44 12.93 6.67
N SER A 187 -21.07 13.78 5.88
CA SER A 187 -22.50 13.68 5.59
C SER A 187 -22.84 12.41 4.79
N PHE A 188 -24.13 12.06 4.73
CA PHE A 188 -24.60 10.91 3.94
C PHE A 188 -24.24 11.01 2.44
N GLU A 189 -24.29 12.21 1.86
CA GLU A 189 -23.91 12.43 0.47
C GLU A 189 -22.40 12.24 0.26
N GLU A 190 -21.59 12.82 1.15
CA GLU A 190 -20.14 12.67 1.14
C GLU A 190 -19.70 11.22 1.37
N TRP A 191 -20.43 10.47 2.19
CA TRP A 191 -20.26 9.03 2.34
C TRP A 191 -20.47 8.30 1.01
N ASN A 192 -21.62 8.48 0.35
CA ASN A 192 -21.90 7.82 -0.93
C ASN A 192 -20.83 8.12 -1.97
N LYS A 193 -20.31 9.36 -1.96
CA LYS A 193 -19.18 9.77 -2.80
C LYS A 193 -17.87 9.07 -2.40
N LEU A 194 -17.58 8.94 -1.10
CA LEU A 194 -16.37 8.26 -0.62
C LEU A 194 -16.35 6.80 -1.03
N CYS A 195 -17.50 6.13 -0.95
CA CYS A 195 -17.63 4.71 -1.28
C CYS A 195 -17.56 4.42 -2.78
N SER A 196 -17.79 5.42 -3.64
CA SER A 196 -17.68 5.26 -5.10
C SER A 196 -16.29 5.56 -5.65
N PHE A 197 -15.39 6.15 -4.85
CA PHE A 197 -14.01 6.31 -5.26
C PHE A 197 -13.27 4.97 -5.27
N PHE A 198 -12.76 4.60 -6.44
CA PHE A 198 -11.85 3.48 -6.64
C PHE A 198 -10.68 3.92 -7.49
N VAL A 199 -9.47 3.79 -6.93
CA VAL A 199 -8.25 3.79 -7.74
C VAL A 199 -7.96 2.36 -8.18
N TYR A 200 -7.36 2.20 -9.36
CA TYR A 200 -6.94 0.89 -9.88
C TYR A 200 -8.07 -0.14 -9.95
N ILE A 201 -9.29 0.31 -10.25
CA ILE A 201 -10.51 -0.51 -10.15
C ILE A 201 -10.41 -1.83 -10.92
N ARG A 202 -9.76 -1.83 -12.09
CA ARG A 202 -9.53 -3.04 -12.87
C ARG A 202 -8.62 -4.03 -12.13
N ASN A 203 -7.54 -3.55 -11.53
CA ASN A 203 -6.63 -4.39 -10.74
C ASN A 203 -7.35 -4.94 -9.51
N VAL A 204 -8.14 -4.09 -8.83
CA VAL A 204 -8.97 -4.49 -7.69
C VAL A 204 -9.98 -5.57 -8.09
N SER A 205 -10.72 -5.38 -9.18
CA SER A 205 -11.69 -6.38 -9.67
C SER A 205 -11.01 -7.70 -10.03
N LEU A 206 -9.84 -7.67 -10.67
CA LEU A 206 -9.09 -8.90 -10.96
C LEU A 206 -8.68 -9.61 -9.66
N LEU A 207 -8.20 -8.85 -8.67
CA LEU A 207 -7.79 -9.40 -7.39
C LEU A 207 -8.98 -10.05 -6.64
N ILE A 208 -10.11 -9.36 -6.53
CA ILE A 208 -11.34 -9.91 -5.95
C ILE A 208 -11.76 -11.18 -6.69
N THR A 209 -11.66 -11.19 -8.01
CA THR A 209 -12.00 -12.37 -8.83
C THR A 209 -11.07 -13.55 -8.53
N LEU A 210 -9.75 -13.31 -8.38
CA LEU A 210 -8.78 -14.35 -8.04
C LEU A 210 -9.07 -14.96 -6.67
N LEU A 211 -9.37 -14.11 -5.68
CA LEU A 211 -9.77 -14.53 -4.35
C LEU A 211 -11.05 -15.38 -4.48
N THR A 212 -12.16 -14.80 -4.91
CA THR A 212 -13.47 -15.48 -4.93
C THR A 212 -13.56 -16.72 -5.83
N THR A 213 -12.79 -16.78 -6.93
CA THR A 213 -12.92 -17.87 -7.92
C THR A 213 -11.94 -19.03 -7.66
N TYR A 214 -10.77 -18.75 -7.09
CA TYR A 214 -9.67 -19.72 -7.04
C TYR A 214 -9.07 -19.94 -5.65
N ILE A 215 -9.27 -19.03 -4.70
CA ILE A 215 -8.72 -19.15 -3.34
C ILE A 215 -9.89 -19.12 -2.36
N GLU A 216 -10.18 -20.23 -1.68
CA GLU A 216 -11.30 -20.32 -0.71
C GLU A 216 -11.40 -19.06 0.18
N SER A 217 -12.60 -18.48 0.24
CA SER A 217 -12.85 -17.09 0.69
C SER A 217 -12.30 -16.75 2.07
N ASP A 218 -12.29 -17.72 2.98
CA ASP A 218 -11.94 -17.47 4.38
C ASP A 218 -10.42 -17.45 4.62
N ILE A 219 -9.65 -18.01 3.67
CA ILE A 219 -8.18 -18.06 3.71
C ILE A 219 -7.59 -16.96 2.81
N SER A 220 -8.33 -16.54 1.79
CA SER A 220 -7.83 -15.70 0.70
C SER A 220 -7.42 -14.30 1.15
N ASP A 221 -8.23 -13.64 1.98
CA ASP A 221 -7.95 -12.28 2.47
C ASP A 221 -6.78 -12.25 3.44
N LYS A 222 -6.71 -13.23 4.35
CA LYS A 222 -5.60 -13.32 5.30
C LYS A 222 -4.27 -13.56 4.58
N LEU A 223 -4.25 -14.44 3.58
CA LEU A 223 -3.03 -14.68 2.79
C LEU A 223 -2.61 -13.44 1.99
N LEU A 224 -3.58 -12.75 1.38
CA LEU A 224 -3.36 -11.50 0.66
C LEU A 224 -2.68 -10.47 1.57
N PHE A 225 -3.34 -10.09 2.66
CA PHE A 225 -2.82 -9.06 3.56
C PHE A 225 -1.57 -9.51 4.30
N LYS A 226 -1.39 -10.82 4.55
CA LYS A 226 -0.12 -11.35 5.06
C LYS A 226 1.03 -11.02 4.13
N SER A 227 0.94 -11.43 2.86
CA SER A 227 1.97 -11.15 1.85
C SER A 227 2.24 -9.66 1.65
N TYR A 228 1.20 -8.83 1.80
CA TYR A 228 1.31 -7.38 1.79
C TYR A 228 2.07 -6.83 3.00
N ILE A 229 1.72 -7.24 4.22
CA ILE A 229 2.19 -6.67 5.50
C ILE A 229 3.55 -7.24 5.95
N ASP A 230 3.87 -8.49 5.62
CA ASP A 230 5.13 -9.14 6.03
C ASP A 230 6.11 -9.42 4.88
N GLY A 231 5.71 -9.11 3.64
CA GLY A 231 6.53 -9.31 2.44
C GLY A 231 6.78 -10.78 2.07
N SER A 232 6.03 -11.71 2.65
CA SER A 232 6.08 -13.12 2.29
C SER A 232 5.49 -13.35 0.89
N SER A 233 5.87 -14.47 0.27
CA SER A 233 5.36 -14.89 -1.04
C SER A 233 4.17 -15.85 -0.94
N ASP A 234 3.52 -15.93 0.22
CA ASP A 234 2.53 -16.97 0.50
C ASP A 234 1.29 -16.85 -0.40
N PHE A 235 0.78 -15.63 -0.61
CA PHE A 235 -0.29 -15.37 -1.56
C PHE A 235 0.10 -15.77 -3.00
N LEU A 236 1.28 -15.32 -3.46
CA LEU A 236 1.76 -15.61 -4.81
C LEU A 236 2.00 -17.11 -5.04
N LYS A 237 2.43 -17.86 -4.01
CA LYS A 237 2.53 -19.32 -4.06
C LYS A 237 1.17 -20.00 -4.09
N ALA A 238 0.20 -19.48 -3.35
CA ALA A 238 -1.18 -19.99 -3.37
C ALA A 238 -1.80 -19.82 -4.77
N VAL A 239 -1.66 -18.62 -5.36
CA VAL A 239 -2.09 -18.34 -6.73
C VAL A 239 -1.40 -19.27 -7.73
N GLU A 240 -0.08 -19.43 -7.68
CA GLU A 240 0.66 -20.28 -8.61
C GLU A 240 0.27 -21.75 -8.52
N ARG A 241 -0.14 -22.23 -7.33
CA ARG A 241 -0.61 -23.60 -7.13
C ARG A 241 -1.94 -23.86 -7.83
N VAL A 242 -2.87 -22.89 -7.81
CA VAL A 242 -4.21 -23.03 -8.39
C VAL A 242 -4.24 -22.62 -9.87
N LEU A 243 -3.38 -21.69 -10.27
CA LEU A 243 -3.21 -21.18 -11.63
C LEU A 243 -1.72 -21.17 -12.01
N PRO A 244 -1.16 -22.30 -12.47
CA PRO A 244 0.24 -22.36 -12.87
C PRO A 244 0.59 -21.35 -13.97
N GLY A 245 1.67 -20.60 -13.76
CA GLY A 245 2.12 -19.51 -14.64
C GLY A 245 1.42 -18.18 -14.41
N ALA A 246 0.52 -18.05 -13.44
CA ALA A 246 -0.18 -16.80 -13.14
C ALA A 246 0.75 -15.65 -12.72
N ASN A 247 1.81 -15.95 -11.95
CA ASN A 247 2.70 -14.91 -11.43
C ASN A 247 3.40 -14.11 -12.54
N LYS A 248 3.70 -14.74 -13.69
CA LYS A 248 4.32 -14.05 -14.84
C LYS A 248 3.41 -12.96 -15.43
N HIS A 249 2.10 -13.12 -15.28
CA HIS A 249 1.09 -12.19 -15.77
C HIS A 249 0.69 -11.17 -14.70
N LEU A 250 0.65 -11.55 -13.42
CA LEU A 250 0.46 -10.59 -12.34
C LEU A 250 1.58 -9.56 -12.27
N MET A 251 2.81 -9.95 -12.61
CA MET A 251 3.95 -9.03 -12.68
C MET A 251 3.78 -7.95 -13.77
N THR A 252 2.91 -8.16 -14.77
CA THR A 252 2.61 -7.18 -15.82
C THR A 252 1.40 -6.30 -15.49
N LEU A 253 0.92 -6.29 -14.24
CA LEU A 253 -0.18 -5.42 -13.81
C LEU A 253 0.26 -3.97 -13.53
N GLU A 254 1.43 -3.56 -14.01
CA GLU A 254 1.95 -2.20 -13.82
C GLU A 254 1.68 -1.34 -15.07
N GLY A 255 1.28 -0.08 -14.82
CA GLY A 255 1.01 1.01 -15.77
C GLY A 255 1.07 0.68 -17.26
N ASP A 256 -0.10 0.57 -17.89
CA ASP A 256 -0.32 0.51 -19.35
C ASP A 256 0.38 -0.59 -20.14
N THR A 257 1.11 -1.51 -19.49
CA THR A 257 1.84 -2.58 -20.21
C THR A 257 0.92 -3.61 -20.85
N MET A 258 -0.25 -3.87 -20.27
CA MET A 258 -1.26 -4.78 -20.82
C MET A 258 -2.64 -4.53 -20.22
N ASP A 259 -3.69 -4.67 -21.02
CA ASP A 259 -5.07 -4.62 -20.52
C ASP A 259 -5.32 -5.72 -19.47
N VAL A 260 -5.94 -5.35 -18.34
CA VAL A 260 -6.20 -6.25 -17.21
C VAL A 260 -7.11 -7.42 -17.60
N GLY A 261 -8.04 -7.23 -18.53
CA GLY A 261 -8.87 -8.30 -19.07
C GLY A 261 -8.05 -9.32 -19.89
N VAL A 262 -7.06 -8.85 -20.64
CA VAL A 262 -6.11 -9.73 -21.34
C VAL A 262 -5.26 -10.51 -20.33
N ILE A 263 -4.82 -9.90 -19.25
CA ILE A 263 -4.11 -10.57 -18.15
C ILE A 263 -5.00 -11.66 -17.53
N ALA A 264 -6.25 -11.34 -17.21
CA ALA A 264 -7.24 -12.28 -16.68
C ALA A 264 -7.40 -13.51 -17.60
N TYR A 265 -7.55 -13.28 -18.91
CA TYR A 265 -7.63 -14.36 -19.89
C TYR A 265 -6.34 -15.19 -19.95
N ARG A 266 -5.17 -14.57 -19.94
CA ARG A 266 -3.89 -15.28 -20.01
C ARG A 266 -3.61 -16.14 -18.77
N MET A 267 -4.13 -15.73 -17.60
CA MET A 267 -3.98 -16.48 -16.35
C MET A 267 -4.95 -17.66 -16.23
N GLY A 268 -6.23 -17.45 -16.51
CA GLY A 268 -7.30 -18.42 -16.19
C GLY A 268 -8.29 -18.67 -17.33
N GLY A 269 -7.94 -18.28 -18.56
CA GLY A 269 -8.76 -18.42 -19.75
C GLY A 269 -10.07 -17.63 -19.69
N LYS A 270 -11.04 -18.03 -20.53
CA LYS A 270 -12.37 -17.42 -20.58
C LYS A 270 -13.07 -17.40 -19.23
N ARG A 271 -12.84 -18.41 -18.38
CA ARG A 271 -13.46 -18.50 -17.05
C ARG A 271 -13.09 -17.31 -16.18
N LEU A 272 -11.79 -17.03 -16.03
CA LEU A 272 -11.33 -15.91 -15.21
C LEU A 272 -11.68 -14.57 -15.86
N GLU A 273 -11.54 -14.45 -17.18
CA GLU A 273 -11.92 -13.24 -17.91
C GLU A 273 -13.41 -12.88 -17.73
N SER A 274 -14.32 -13.87 -17.86
CA SER A 274 -15.75 -13.65 -17.67
C SER A 274 -16.10 -13.28 -16.24
N ALA A 275 -15.47 -13.93 -15.25
CA ALA A 275 -15.67 -13.59 -13.84
C ALA A 275 -15.16 -12.17 -13.53
N PHE A 276 -14.00 -11.79 -14.08
CA PHE A 276 -13.45 -10.42 -13.98
C PHE A 276 -14.40 -9.39 -14.60
N LYS A 277 -14.93 -9.64 -15.81
CA LYS A 277 -15.88 -8.73 -16.47
C LYS A 277 -17.16 -8.56 -15.66
N LYS A 278 -17.66 -9.64 -15.06
CA LYS A 278 -18.81 -9.60 -14.15
C LYS A 278 -18.49 -8.76 -12.91
N GLU A 279 -17.33 -8.99 -12.28
CA GLU A 279 -16.90 -8.22 -11.12
C GLU A 279 -16.77 -6.72 -11.43
N LEU A 280 -16.15 -6.40 -12.58
CA LEU A 280 -15.99 -5.02 -13.03
C LEU A 280 -17.33 -4.31 -13.24
N SER A 281 -18.36 -5.03 -13.69
CA SER A 281 -19.70 -4.45 -13.93
C SER A 281 -20.40 -3.95 -12.65
N TYR A 282 -20.03 -4.47 -11.47
CA TYR A 282 -20.57 -3.96 -10.21
C TYR A 282 -20.09 -2.54 -9.87
N PHE A 283 -18.99 -2.10 -10.48
CA PHE A 283 -18.45 -0.77 -10.27
C PHE A 283 -18.84 0.24 -11.37
N PHE A 284 -19.35 -0.24 -12.50
CA PHE A 284 -19.81 0.57 -13.62
C PHE A 284 -21.23 0.13 -14.03
N PRO A 285 -22.26 0.41 -13.19
CA PRO A 285 -23.65 0.10 -13.51
C PRO A 285 -24.16 0.86 -14.74
#